data_AF-A0A915DDR2-F1
#
_entry.id   AF-A0A915DDR2-F1
#
_cell.length_a   1.000
_cell.length_b   1.000
_cell.length_c   1.000
_cell.angle_alpha   90.00
_cell.angle_beta   90.00
_cell.angle_gamma   90.00
#
_symmetry.space_group_name_H-M   'P 1'
#
loop_
_entity.id
_entity.type
_entity.pdbx_description
1 polymer ?
#
loop_
_entity_poly.entity_id
_entity_poly.type
_entity_poly.pdbx_seq_one_letter_code
_entity_poly.pdbx_strand_id
1 'polypeptide(L)'
;MLQKNKTRVYCRLNCEESDETTVLKKLPAWNHHCNTQFTYQLERRRRDWYLWRSDECTNTTITFEIRCGFPSDPRVFYAQNKHLFEYEDGV
;
A
#
# COMPACT_ATOMS: atom_id res chain seq x y z
N MET A 1 26.35 1.06 5.07
CA MET A 1 25.42 0.65 3.99
C MET A 1 25.30 1.81 3.02
N LEU A 2 25.85 1.70 1.81
CA LEU A 2 25.71 2.76 0.80
C LEU A 2 24.23 2.91 0.44
N GLN A 3 23.64 4.05 0.80
CA GLN A 3 22.39 4.51 0.19
C GLN A 3 22.67 4.84 -1.27
N LYS A 4 22.61 3.83 -2.15
CA LYS A 4 22.44 4.10 -3.58
C LYS A 4 21.12 4.86 -3.70
N ASN A 5 21.14 6.04 -4.32
CA ASN A 5 19.93 6.75 -4.74
C ASN A 5 19.16 5.84 -5.72
N LYS A 6 18.30 4.98 -5.17
CA LYS A 6 17.47 4.06 -5.94
C LYS A 6 16.15 4.75 -6.24
N THR A 7 15.84 4.90 -7.51
CA THR A 7 14.52 5.37 -7.95
C THR A 7 13.46 4.36 -7.52
N ARG A 8 12.47 4.85 -6.78
CA ARG A 8 11.29 4.09 -6.37
C ARG A 8 10.06 4.64 -7.07
N VAL A 9 9.29 3.74 -7.68
CA VAL A 9 7.96 4.03 -8.23
C VAL A 9 6.93 3.64 -7.18
N TYR A 10 5.98 4.52 -6.90
CA TYR A 10 4.97 4.34 -5.87
C TYR A 10 3.59 4.15 -6.50
N CYS A 11 2.92 3.05 -6.16
CA CYS A 11 1.53 2.79 -6.48
C CYS A 11 0.68 3.02 -5.23
N ARG A 12 -0.30 3.92 -5.33
CA ARG A 12 -1.30 4.17 -4.28
C ARG A 12 -2.22 2.95 -4.17
N LEU A 13 -2.55 2.53 -2.95
CA LEU A 13 -3.38 1.34 -2.69
C LEU A 13 -4.84 1.67 -2.40
N ASN A 14 -5.18 2.95 -2.21
CA ASN A 14 -6.53 3.39 -1.83
C ASN A 14 -7.03 2.62 -0.60
N CYS A 15 -6.15 2.52 0.39
CA CYS A 15 -6.40 1.96 1.69
C CYS A 15 -6.30 3.08 2.72
N GLU A 16 -7.02 4.17 2.45
CA GLU A 16 -7.18 5.25 3.40
C GLU A 16 -7.78 4.71 4.70
N GLU A 17 -7.37 5.26 5.84
CA GLU A 17 -7.85 4.86 7.18
C GLU A 17 -7.64 3.38 7.57
N SER A 18 -6.84 2.64 6.80
CA SER A 18 -6.41 1.30 7.16
C SER A 18 -5.24 1.36 8.15
N ASP A 19 -5.40 0.72 9.31
CA ASP A 19 -4.37 0.61 10.35
C ASP A 19 -3.16 -0.18 9.89
N GLU A 20 -3.40 -1.21 9.08
CA GLU A 20 -2.38 -2.11 8.57
C GLU A 20 -2.64 -2.53 7.12
N THR A 21 -1.59 -2.76 6.34
CA THR A 21 -1.70 -3.34 5.00
C THR A 21 -0.72 -4.48 4.85
N THR A 22 -1.11 -5.53 4.14
CA THR A 22 -0.28 -6.73 3.95
C THR A 22 -0.32 -7.19 2.50
N VAL A 23 0.83 -7.57 1.96
CA VAL A 23 0.91 -8.31 0.68
C VAL A 23 0.60 -9.78 0.98
N LEU A 24 -0.54 -10.28 0.52
CA LEU A 24 -0.96 -11.67 0.69
C LEU A 24 -0.24 -12.60 -0.27
N LYS A 25 -0.12 -12.19 -1.54
CA LYS A 25 0.54 -12.97 -2.58
C LYS A 25 1.25 -12.09 -3.59
N LYS A 26 2.29 -12.67 -4.17
CA LYS A 26 3.03 -12.18 -5.33
C LYS A 26 2.90 -13.21 -6.44
N LEU A 27 2.45 -12.81 -7.63
CA LEU A 27 2.24 -13.70 -8.77
C LEU A 27 2.97 -13.16 -10.02
N PRO A 28 3.85 -13.97 -10.64
CA PRO A 28 4.27 -15.30 -10.22
C PRO A 28 5.16 -15.27 -8.97
N ALA A 29 4.98 -16.24 -8.08
CA ALA A 29 5.71 -16.32 -6.80
C ALA A 29 7.23 -16.49 -7.01
N TRP A 30 7.62 -17.20 -8.07
CA TRP A 30 9.01 -17.52 -8.42
C TRP A 30 9.78 -16.36 -9.06
N ASN A 31 9.16 -15.21 -9.34
CA ASN A 31 9.88 -14.07 -9.91
C ASN A 31 10.94 -13.55 -8.93
N HIS A 32 12.22 -13.60 -9.33
CA HIS A 32 13.33 -13.17 -8.48
C HIS A 32 13.66 -11.68 -8.59
N HIS A 33 13.18 -11.00 -9.64
CA HIS A 33 13.37 -9.56 -9.83
C HIS A 33 12.61 -8.73 -8.78
N CYS A 34 11.47 -9.24 -8.30
CA CYS A 34 10.68 -8.64 -7.24
C CYS A 34 10.81 -9.43 -5.92
N ASN A 35 11.68 -8.95 -5.05
CA ASN A 35 11.91 -9.40 -3.68
C ASN A 35 11.44 -8.35 -2.64
N THR A 36 10.68 -8.81 -1.65
CA THR A 36 10.14 -8.01 -0.54
C THR A 36 11.27 -7.30 0.21
N GLN A 37 11.03 -6.09 0.71
CA GLN A 37 11.99 -5.21 1.39
C GLN A 37 13.17 -4.70 0.53
N PHE A 38 13.60 -5.44 -0.49
CA PHE A 38 14.75 -5.06 -1.33
C PHE A 38 14.34 -4.25 -2.56
N THR A 39 13.30 -4.71 -3.25
CA THR A 39 12.86 -4.17 -4.55
C THR A 39 11.39 -3.84 -4.61
N TYR A 40 10.61 -4.28 -3.62
CA TYR A 40 9.29 -3.74 -3.34
C TYR A 40 8.99 -3.81 -1.85
N GLN A 41 8.15 -2.91 -1.33
CA GLN A 41 7.55 -3.03 -0.01
C GLN A 41 6.34 -2.09 0.12
N LEU A 42 5.56 -2.30 1.16
CA LEU A 42 4.52 -1.37 1.60
C LEU A 42 5.13 -0.23 2.42
N GLU A 43 4.69 1.00 2.18
CA GLU A 43 5.09 2.19 2.91
C GLU A 43 3.86 3.05 3.20
N ARG A 44 3.64 3.37 4.48
CA ARG A 44 2.60 4.32 4.89
C ARG A 44 3.07 5.73 4.53
N ARG A 45 2.25 6.48 3.79
CA ARG A 45 2.49 7.90 3.51
C ARG A 45 1.23 8.71 3.74
N ARG A 46 1.31 9.69 4.64
CA ARG A 46 0.17 10.53 5.05
C ARG A 46 -1.02 9.66 5.47
N ARG A 47 -2.09 9.64 4.68
CA ARG A 47 -3.35 8.93 4.96
C ARG A 47 -3.51 7.61 4.21
N ASP A 48 -2.59 7.25 3.32
CA ASP A 48 -2.71 6.05 2.50
C ASP A 48 -1.45 5.16 2.56
N TRP A 49 -1.60 3.93 2.13
CA TRP A 49 -0.56 2.96 1.91
C TRP A 49 -0.14 2.96 0.45
N TYR A 50 1.16 2.79 0.24
CA TYR A 50 1.73 2.70 -1.08
C TYR A 50 2.56 1.43 -1.20
N LEU A 51 2.37 0.72 -2.30
CA LEU A 51 3.33 -0.27 -2.73
C LEU A 51 4.40 0.44 -3.56
N TRP A 52 5.64 0.45 -3.06
CA TRP A 52 6.76 0.93 -3.87
C TRP A 52 7.49 -0.21 -4.54
N ARG A 53 8.06 0.06 -5.72
CA ARG A 53 8.92 -0.84 -6.50
C ARG A 53 10.19 -0.10 -6.92
N SER A 54 11.31 -0.80 -7.00
CA SER A 54 12.59 -0.26 -7.48
C SER A 54 13.29 -1.23 -8.44
N ASP A 55 14.34 -0.75 -9.10
CA ASP A 55 15.18 -1.55 -9.99
C ASP A 55 14.35 -2.27 -11.08
N GLU A 56 14.80 -3.45 -11.53
CA GLU A 56 14.12 -4.26 -12.55
C GLU A 56 12.70 -4.68 -12.15
N CYS A 57 12.41 -4.70 -10.84
CA CYS A 57 11.06 -4.95 -10.38
C CYS A 57 10.10 -3.91 -10.98
N THR A 58 10.47 -2.64 -11.22
CA THR A 58 9.54 -1.64 -11.79
C THR A 58 8.96 -2.01 -13.15
N ASN A 59 9.74 -2.68 -14.02
CA ASN A 59 9.34 -3.03 -15.39
C ASN A 59 8.81 -4.47 -15.52
N THR A 60 8.83 -5.24 -14.44
CA THR A 60 8.37 -6.63 -14.44
C THR A 60 6.84 -6.68 -14.40
N THR A 61 6.20 -7.51 -15.23
CA THR A 61 4.75 -7.78 -15.08
C THR A 61 4.53 -8.71 -13.89
N ILE A 62 3.94 -8.19 -12.81
CA ILE A 62 3.69 -8.93 -11.58
C ILE A 62 2.35 -8.48 -10.98
N THR A 63 1.63 -9.41 -10.37
CA THR A 63 0.40 -9.14 -9.63
C THR A 63 0.65 -9.27 -8.14
N PHE A 64 0.18 -8.29 -7.38
CA PHE A 64 0.20 -8.32 -5.92
C PHE A 64 -1.24 -8.44 -5.42
N GLU A 65 -1.54 -9.47 -4.64
CA GLU A 65 -2.78 -9.53 -3.85
C GLU A 65 -2.51 -8.80 -2.54
N ILE A 66 -3.27 -7.74 -2.26
CA ILE A 66 -3.06 -6.87 -1.10
C ILE A 66 -4.33 -6.85 -0.25
N ARG A 67 -4.15 -6.91 1.07
CA ARG A 67 -5.22 -6.75 2.06
C ARG A 67 -4.99 -5.51 2.90
N CYS A 68 -6.06 -4.75 3.11
CA CYS A 68 -6.09 -3.60 3.99
C CYS A 68 -6.94 -3.94 5.21
N GLY A 69 -6.34 -3.80 6.39
CA GLY A 69 -6.95 -4.07 7.68
C GLY A 69 -7.50 -2.78 8.27
N PHE A 70 -8.75 -2.82 8.73
CA PHE A 70 -9.44 -1.71 9.38
C PHE A 70 -9.74 -2.08 10.83
N PRO A 71 -9.92 -1.09 11.73
CA PRO A 71 -10.34 -1.34 13.10
C PRO A 71 -11.55 -2.28 13.17
N SER A 72 -11.49 -3.29 14.03
CA SER A 72 -12.53 -4.32 14.14
C SER A 72 -13.81 -3.84 14.82
N ASP A 73 -13.79 -2.71 15.56
CA ASP A 73 -14.99 -2.10 16.13
C ASP A 73 -15.52 -1.00 15.17
N PRO A 74 -16.62 -1.27 14.45
CA PRO A 74 -17.21 -0.30 13.54
C PRO A 74 -17.60 0.99 14.26
N ARG A 75 -17.98 0.94 15.54
CA ARG A 75 -18.39 2.13 16.30
C ARG A 75 -17.20 3.08 16.52
N VAL A 76 -16.02 2.53 16.80
CA VAL A 76 -14.78 3.31 16.91
C VAL A 76 -14.42 3.90 15.56
N PHE A 77 -14.47 3.10 14.49
CA PHE A 77 -14.22 3.55 13.14
C PHE A 77 -15.16 4.70 12.73
N TYR A 78 -16.47 4.56 12.90
CA TYR A 78 -17.46 5.60 12.61
C TYR A 78 -17.26 6.85 13.47
N ALA A 79 -16.96 6.68 14.76
CA ALA A 79 -16.73 7.81 15.66
C ALA A 79 -15.49 8.64 15.28
N GLN A 80 -14.42 7.97 14.82
CA GLN A 80 -13.16 8.61 14.43
C GLN A 80 -13.18 9.14 13.00
N ASN A 81 -13.97 8.53 12.11
CA ASN A 81 -13.99 8.83 10.69
C ASN A 81 -15.31 9.41 10.21
N LYS A 82 -15.98 10.25 11.04
CA LYS A 82 -17.25 10.90 10.68
C LYS A 82 -17.18 11.66 9.35
N HIS A 83 -16.03 12.28 9.07
CA HIS A 83 -15.76 13.02 7.83
C HIS A 83 -15.86 12.19 6.55
N LEU A 84 -15.74 10.85 6.61
CA LEU A 84 -15.92 9.97 5.44
C LEU A 84 -17.40 9.77 5.06
N PHE A 85 -18.31 10.10 5.96
CA PHE A 85 -19.76 9.90 5.83
C PHE A 85 -20.52 11.22 5.81
N GLU A 86 -19.80 12.34 5.88
CA GLU A 86 -20.34 13.64 5.55
C GLU A 86 -20.58 13.64 4.04
N TYR A 87 -21.82 13.88 3.62
CA TYR A 87 -22.14 14.07 2.21
C TYR A 87 -21.30 15.26 1.71
N GLU A 88 -20.66 15.14 0.55
CA GLU A 88 -20.16 16.29 -0.21
C GLU A 88 -21.37 17.10 -0.75
N ASP A 89 -22.19 17.62 0.14
CA ASP A 89 -23.29 18.51 -0.21
C ASP A 89 -22.71 19.92 -0.45
N GLY A 90 -22.30 20.15 -1.69
CA GLY A 90 -22.45 21.45 -2.35
C GLY A 90 -21.21 22.32 -2.50
N VAL A 91 -20.52 22.19 -3.64
CA VAL A 91 -20.18 23.29 -4.56
C VAL A 91 -20.29 22.80 -5.99
#